data_AF-A0A2I4AMG9-F1
#
_entry.id   AF-A0A2I4AMG9-F1
#
_cell.length_a   1.000
_cell.length_b   1.000
_cell.length_c   1.000
_cell.angle_alpha   90.00
_cell.angle_beta   90.00
_cell.angle_gamma   90.00
#
_symmetry.space_group_name_H-M   'P 1'
#
loop_
_entity.id
_entity.type
_entity.pdbx_description
1 polymer ?
#
loop_
_entity_poly.entity_id
_entity_poly.type
_entity_poly.pdbx_seq_one_letter_code
_entity_poly.pdbx_strand_id
1 'polypeptide(L)'
;MMCRSPTVNSSILGSKVTVQFLLDNLCFDFSALNSQAFSYELDPVLEPLNQLEPMKAYRYNPGSFIQLEGDNLDLAITKDEVVVLIGEGVCAVMTLTRNHLY
;
A
#
# COMPACT_ATOMS: atom_id res chain seq x y z
N MET A 1 -19.23 -8.85 -4.45
CA MET A 1 -19.26 -7.41 -4.10
C MET A 1 -17.86 -7.03 -3.66
N MET A 2 -17.33 -5.90 -4.10
CA MET A 2 -16.03 -5.38 -3.64
C MET A 2 -16.28 -4.12 -2.82
N CYS A 3 -15.75 -4.06 -1.61
CA CYS A 3 -15.85 -2.91 -0.71
C CYS A 3 -14.45 -2.36 -0.45
N ARG A 4 -14.30 -1.03 -0.45
CA ARG A 4 -13.06 -0.38 -0.01
C ARG A 4 -13.07 -0.25 1.51
N SER A 5 -11.95 -0.51 2.15
CA SER A 5 -11.79 -0.23 3.58
C SER A 5 -11.88 1.29 3.81
N PRO A 6 -12.52 1.73 4.91
CA PRO A 6 -12.53 3.14 5.29
C PRO A 6 -11.13 3.66 5.59
N THR A 7 -10.87 4.92 5.25
CA THR A 7 -9.68 5.62 5.73
C THR A 7 -9.82 5.89 7.23
N VAL A 8 -8.75 5.64 7.98
CA VAL A 8 -8.68 5.83 9.43
C VAL A 8 -7.40 6.59 9.77
N ASN A 9 -7.33 7.17 10.96
CA ASN A 9 -6.11 7.84 11.41
C ASN A 9 -5.12 6.83 12.04
N SER A 10 -3.86 7.21 12.14
CA SER A 10 -2.82 6.36 12.72
C SER A 10 -3.03 6.05 14.21
N SER A 11 -3.91 6.75 14.93
CA SER A 11 -4.19 6.44 16.33
C SER A 11 -4.89 5.10 16.55
N ILE A 12 -5.51 4.53 15.51
CA ILE A 12 -6.17 3.22 15.61
C ILE A 12 -5.18 2.05 15.47
N LEU A 13 -3.92 2.33 15.09
CA LEU A 13 -2.96 1.27 14.81
C LEU A 13 -2.70 0.42 16.07
N GLY A 14 -2.72 -0.91 15.92
CA GLY A 14 -2.63 -1.85 17.04
C GLY A 14 -3.87 -1.94 17.92
N SER A 15 -4.92 -1.15 17.67
CA SER A 15 -6.21 -1.30 18.34
C SER A 15 -7.01 -2.46 17.75
N LYS A 16 -7.88 -3.07 18.57
CA LYS A 16 -8.83 -4.06 18.08
C LYS A 16 -9.91 -3.35 17.25
N VAL A 17 -10.03 -3.73 15.98
CA VAL A 17 -11.02 -3.19 15.04
C VAL A 17 -12.11 -4.21 14.79
N THR A 18 -13.36 -3.77 14.86
CA THR A 18 -14.52 -4.56 14.42
C THR A 18 -15.05 -3.96 13.12
N VAL A 19 -15.26 -4.82 12.12
CA VAL A 19 -15.83 -4.42 10.83
C VAL A 19 -17.24 -4.98 10.73
N GLN A 20 -18.18 -4.13 10.32
CA GLN A 20 -19.58 -4.49 10.12
C GLN A 20 -20.04 -4.07 8.74
N PHE A 21 -20.85 -4.90 8.10
CA PHE A 21 -21.55 -4.56 6.86
C PHE A 21 -22.99 -4.18 7.21
N LEU A 22 -23.37 -2.95 6.87
CA LEU A 22 -24.71 -2.43 7.05
C LEU A 22 -25.45 -2.47 5.70
N LEU A 23 -26.58 -3.16 5.66
CA LEU A 23 -27.46 -3.29 4.49
C LEU A 23 -28.89 -2.94 4.95
N ASP A 24 -29.30 -1.70 4.71
CA ASP A 24 -30.52 -1.10 5.26
C ASP A 24 -30.61 -1.27 6.79
N ASN A 25 -31.47 -2.17 7.28
CA ASN A 25 -31.68 -2.47 8.70
C ASN A 25 -30.95 -3.73 9.17
N LEU A 26 -30.13 -4.35 8.31
CA LEU A 26 -29.36 -5.55 8.63
C LEU A 26 -27.90 -5.20 8.92
N CYS A 27 -27.33 -5.81 9.96
CA CYS A 27 -25.94 -5.64 10.37
C CYS A 27 -25.25 -7.00 10.45
N PHE A 28 -24.13 -7.15 9.74
CA PHE A 28 -23.35 -8.38 9.70
C PHE A 28 -21.94 -8.12 10.21
N ASP A 29 -21.49 -8.88 11.19
CA ASP A 29 -20.12 -8.82 11.70
C ASP A 29 -19.16 -9.57 10.75
N PHE A 30 -18.05 -8.94 10.38
CA PHE A 30 -17.01 -9.55 9.53
C PHE A 30 -16.43 -10.83 10.16
N SER A 31 -16.31 -10.89 11.49
CA SER A 31 -15.78 -12.06 12.19
C SER A 31 -16.64 -13.31 12.06
N ALA A 32 -17.93 -13.16 11.72
CA ALA A 32 -18.80 -14.30 11.41
C ALA A 32 -18.54 -14.86 10.00
N LEU A 33 -17.89 -14.09 9.12
CA LEU A 33 -17.62 -14.44 7.72
C LEU A 33 -16.19 -14.91 7.49
N ASN A 34 -15.24 -14.46 8.30
CA ASN A 34 -13.83 -14.80 8.20
C ASN A 34 -13.23 -15.07 9.60
N SER A 35 -12.47 -16.17 9.71
CA SER A 35 -11.78 -16.52 10.96
C SER A 35 -10.61 -15.59 11.28
N GLN A 36 -10.04 -14.91 10.28
CA GLN A 36 -8.99 -13.93 10.49
C GLN A 36 -9.59 -12.58 10.88
N ALA A 37 -9.08 -12.00 11.98
CA ALA A 37 -9.49 -10.67 12.40
C ALA A 37 -9.04 -9.61 11.37
N PHE A 38 -9.86 -8.57 11.20
CA PHE A 38 -9.50 -7.41 10.38
C PHE A 38 -8.54 -6.51 11.16
N SER A 39 -7.46 -6.06 10.51
CA SER A 39 -6.51 -5.07 11.04
C SER A 39 -6.17 -4.04 9.97
N TYR A 40 -5.76 -2.86 10.42
CA TYR A 40 -5.09 -1.88 9.57
C TYR A 40 -3.60 -1.97 9.78
N GLU A 41 -2.86 -1.74 8.71
CA GLU A 41 -1.40 -1.65 8.70
C GLU A 41 -0.95 -0.20 8.48
N LEU A 42 0.34 0.06 8.67
CA LEU A 42 0.94 1.36 8.38
C LEU A 42 0.86 1.67 6.88
N ASP A 43 0.67 2.95 6.56
CA ASP A 43 0.85 3.45 5.19
C ASP A 43 2.31 3.25 4.74
N PRO A 44 2.53 2.96 3.44
CA PRO A 44 3.87 2.88 2.88
C PRO A 44 4.55 4.25 2.90
N VAL A 45 5.83 4.29 3.27
CA VAL A 45 6.65 5.51 3.24
C VAL A 45 7.74 5.32 2.21
N LEU A 46 7.76 6.16 1.18
CA LEU A 46 8.76 6.12 0.12
C LEU A 46 9.91 7.07 0.42
N GLU A 47 11.13 6.60 0.23
CA GLU A 47 12.31 7.45 0.25
C GLU A 47 12.46 8.21 -1.08
N PRO A 48 13.03 9.44 -1.07
CA PRO A 48 13.29 10.17 -2.29
C PRO A 48 14.27 9.42 -3.21
N LEU A 49 13.97 9.32 -4.50
CA LEU A 49 14.82 8.67 -5.52
C LEU A 49 16.28 9.15 -5.54
N ASN A 50 16.53 10.42 -5.17
CA ASN A 50 17.86 11.00 -5.13
C ASN A 50 18.21 11.45 -3.70
N GLN A 51 18.42 10.49 -2.80
CA GLN A 51 18.64 10.75 -1.37
C GLN A 51 19.82 11.69 -1.10
N LEU A 52 20.92 11.51 -1.83
CA LEU A 52 22.14 12.30 -1.67
C LEU A 52 21.97 13.72 -2.21
N GLU A 53 21.22 13.89 -3.31
CA GLU A 53 21.02 15.19 -3.96
C GLU A 53 19.55 15.42 -4.34
N PRO A 54 18.63 15.63 -3.37
CA PRO A 54 17.18 15.64 -3.62
C PRO A 54 16.70 16.69 -4.64
N MET A 55 17.47 17.75 -4.84
CA MET A 55 17.18 18.83 -5.78
C MET A 55 17.62 18.52 -7.22
N LYS A 56 18.42 17.47 -7.45
CA LYS A 56 18.84 17.07 -8.79
C LYS A 56 17.88 16.05 -9.38
N ALA A 57 17.58 16.22 -10.67
CA ALA A 57 16.79 15.26 -11.43
C ALA A 57 17.41 13.85 -11.34
N TYR A 58 16.57 12.87 -11.05
CA TYR A 58 16.95 11.47 -11.03
C TYR A 58 17.36 11.02 -12.44
N ARG A 59 18.50 10.32 -12.54
CA ARG A 59 19.01 9.78 -13.80
C ARG A 59 19.05 8.26 -13.68
N TYR A 60 18.42 7.58 -14.61
CA TYR A 60 18.49 6.14 -14.75
C TYR A 60 19.05 5.77 -16.13
N ASN A 61 19.67 4.60 -16.22
CA ASN A 61 20.20 4.11 -17.48
C ASN A 61 19.08 3.44 -18.28
N PRO A 62 18.89 3.75 -19.57
CA PRO A 62 17.93 3.02 -20.39
C PRO A 62 18.18 1.51 -20.33
N GLY A 63 17.14 0.73 -20.03
CA GLY A 63 17.23 -0.72 -19.86
C GLY A 63 17.58 -1.21 -18.44
N SER A 64 17.83 -0.30 -17.48
CA SER A 64 17.92 -0.66 -16.07
C SER A 64 16.57 -0.54 -15.36
N PHE A 65 16.44 -1.19 -14.21
CA PHE A 65 15.33 -0.99 -13.29
C PHE A 65 15.49 0.33 -12.53
N ILE A 66 14.36 0.92 -12.14
CA ILE A 66 14.33 2.02 -11.17
C ILE A 66 14.03 1.37 -9.82
N GLN A 67 14.98 1.49 -8.90
CA GLN A 67 14.82 0.98 -7.55
C GLN A 67 14.28 2.08 -6.64
N LEU A 68 13.14 1.81 -6.01
CA LEU A 68 12.54 2.63 -4.98
C LEU A 68 12.75 1.94 -3.62
N GLU A 69 13.20 2.72 -2.65
CA GLU A 69 13.38 2.29 -1.26
C GLU A 69 12.33 2.96 -0.38
N GLY A 70 12.04 2.34 0.76
CA GLY A 70 11.01 2.80 1.67
C GLY A 70 10.76 1.83 2.80
N ASP A 71 9.66 2.08 3.52
CA ASP A 71 9.19 1.25 4.61
C ASP A 71 7.73 0.84 4.42
N ASN A 72 7.39 -0.35 4.90
CA ASN A 72 6.03 -0.90 4.96
C ASN A 72 5.36 -1.07 3.59
N LEU A 73 6.15 -1.29 2.53
CA LEU A 73 5.63 -1.30 1.16
C LEU A 73 4.75 -2.52 0.86
N ASP A 74 4.79 -3.59 1.67
CA ASP A 74 4.10 -4.86 1.42
C ASP A 74 3.10 -5.29 2.51
N LEU A 75 2.79 -4.43 3.50
CA LEU A 75 2.03 -4.85 4.69
C LEU A 75 0.57 -5.24 4.40
N ALA A 76 -0.13 -4.45 3.58
CA ALA A 76 -1.54 -4.64 3.27
C ALA A 76 -1.85 -4.38 1.79
N ILE A 77 -0.84 -4.55 0.93
CA ILE A 77 -0.92 -4.31 -0.51
C ILE A 77 -0.15 -5.40 -1.25
N THR A 78 -0.67 -5.81 -2.40
CA THR A 78 -0.03 -6.79 -3.27
C THR A 78 0.67 -6.11 -4.45
N LYS A 79 1.63 -6.81 -5.05
CA LYS A 79 2.37 -6.31 -6.22
C LYS A 79 1.44 -5.88 -7.37
N ASP A 80 0.38 -6.65 -7.60
CA ASP A 80 -0.54 -6.42 -8.71
C ASP A 80 -1.50 -5.24 -8.47
N GLU A 81 -1.61 -4.78 -7.22
CA GLU A 81 -2.38 -3.57 -6.86
C GLU A 81 -1.55 -2.29 -6.95
N VAL A 82 -0.21 -2.39 -6.96
CA VAL A 82 0.70 -1.25 -7.06
C VAL A 82 0.79 -0.75 -8.50
N VAL A 83 0.56 0.55 -8.68
CA VAL A 83 0.73 1.23 -9.96
C VAL A 83 1.81 2.30 -9.83
N VAL A 84 2.88 2.15 -10.61
CA VAL A 84 3.97 3.13 -10.69
C VAL A 84 3.82 3.96 -11.96
N LEU A 85 3.90 5.28 -11.80
CA LEU A 85 3.73 6.24 -12.89
C LEU A 85 4.99 7.07 -13.10
N ILE A 86 5.40 7.22 -14.36
CA ILE A 86 6.44 8.16 -14.79
C ILE A 86 5.83 9.07 -15.85
N GLY A 87 5.47 10.30 -15.45
CA GLY A 87 4.63 11.18 -16.27
C GLY A 87 3.28 10.52 -16.51
N GLU A 88 2.96 10.25 -17.78
CA GLU A 88 1.73 9.55 -18.19
C GLU A 88 1.94 8.04 -18.42
N GLY A 89 3.18 7.55 -18.33
CA GLY A 89 3.51 6.15 -18.54
C GLY A 89 3.28 5.29 -17.28
N VAL A 90 2.71 4.10 -17.45
CA VAL A 90 2.60 3.07 -16.41
C VAL A 90 3.79 2.13 -16.49
N CYS A 91 4.49 1.92 -15.37
CA CYS A 91 5.60 1.00 -15.27
C CYS A 91 5.13 -0.40 -14.86
N ALA A 92 5.83 -1.43 -15.35
CA ALA A 92 5.66 -2.78 -14.85
C ALA A 92 6.44 -2.94 -13.53
N VAL A 93 5.76 -3.42 -12.49
CA VAL A 93 6.38 -3.74 -11.20
C VAL A 93 6.87 -5.19 -11.24
N MET A 94 8.17 -5.39 -11.09
CA MET A 94 8.78 -6.73 -11.07
C MET A 94 8.70 -7.33 -9.67
N THR A 95 9.05 -6.53 -8.66
CA THR A 95 9.18 -6.98 -7.28
C THR A 95 8.61 -5.95 -6.32
N LEU A 96 7.91 -6.46 -5.29
CA LEU A 96 7.49 -5.71 -4.12
C LEU A 96 7.94 -6.49 -2.89
N THR A 97 8.70 -5.83 -2.01
CA THR A 97 9.10 -6.32 -0.69
C THR A 97 8.83 -5.22 0.32
N ARG A 98 8.92 -5.54 1.62
CA ARG A 98 8.78 -4.56 2.70
C ARG A 98 9.51 -3.23 2.48
N ASN A 99 10.70 -3.27 1.88
CA ASN A 99 11.56 -2.09 1.76
C ASN A 99 11.97 -1.72 0.33
N HIS A 100 11.62 -2.55 -0.66
CA HIS A 100 12.06 -2.34 -2.05
C HIS A 100 10.92 -2.54 -3.03
N LEU A 101 10.87 -1.66 -4.02
CA LEU A 101 9.97 -1.70 -5.17
C LEU A 101 10.80 -1.48 -6.44
N TYR A 102 10.76 -2.41 -7.40
CA TYR A 102 11.44 -2.28 -8.70
C TYR A 102 10.74 -3.08 -9.81
#